data_AF-A0A3P6ETJ0-F1
#
_entry.id   AF-A0A3P6ETJ0-F1
#
_cell.length_a   1.000
_cell.length_b   1.000
_cell.length_c   1.000
_cell.angle_alpha   90.00
_cell.angle_beta   90.00
_cell.angle_gamma   90.00
#
_symmetry.space_group_name_H-M   'P 1'
#
loop_
_entity.id
_entity.type
_entity.pdbx_description
1 polymer ?
#
loop_
_entity_poly.entity_id
_entity_poly.type
_entity_poly.pdbx_seq_one_letter_code
_entity_poly.pdbx_strand_id
1 'polypeptide(L)'
;KLVLLSTTAYARFVVQCVFDSGSDASVRMVYREIANSDGGLQVLILDPYGHYVVKALLRRLFVLNSSLMLIIASTVFERAADLEIHEFGVHVLRECRLFFSLLYMFLFLVFFLF
;
A
#
# COMPACT_ATOMS: atom_id res chain seq x y z
N LYS A 1 8.11 -13.10 9.19
CA LYS A 1 9.02 -12.29 10.05
C LYS A 1 9.02 -10.81 9.64
N LEU A 2 8.75 -10.51 8.37
CA LEU A 2 8.65 -9.14 7.87
C LEU A 2 7.53 -8.29 8.48
N VAL A 3 6.41 -8.89 8.91
CA VAL A 3 5.35 -8.14 9.62
C VAL A 3 5.91 -7.51 10.90
N LEU A 4 6.62 -8.29 11.73
CA LEU A 4 7.26 -7.80 12.94
C LEU A 4 8.28 -6.68 12.66
N LEU A 5 9.10 -6.81 11.61
CA LEU A 5 10.03 -5.75 11.23
C LEU A 5 9.29 -4.48 10.80
N SER A 6 8.19 -4.64 10.07
CA SER A 6 7.38 -3.53 9.57
C SER A 6 6.64 -2.78 10.69
N THR A 7 6.34 -3.44 11.81
CA THR A 7 5.70 -2.84 13.00
C THR A 7 6.69 -2.35 14.05
N THR A 8 7.97 -2.21 13.69
CA THR A 8 9.01 -1.68 14.60
C THR A 8 9.59 -0.37 14.06
N ALA A 9 9.78 0.61 14.96
CA ALA A 9 10.08 2.00 14.61
C ALA A 9 11.23 2.17 13.61
N TYR A 10 12.36 1.51 13.87
CA TYR A 10 13.56 1.61 13.02
C TYR A 10 13.62 0.51 11.96
N ALA A 11 13.15 -0.71 12.23
CA ALA A 11 13.27 -1.81 11.27
C ALA A 11 12.30 -1.68 10.09
N ARG A 12 11.21 -0.90 10.24
CA ARG A 12 10.30 -0.58 9.12
C ARG A 12 11.02 0.03 7.92
N PHE A 13 12.08 0.80 8.16
CA PHE A 13 12.83 1.47 7.09
C PHE A 13 13.54 0.47 6.17
N VAL A 14 13.92 -0.69 6.70
CA VAL A 14 14.49 -1.77 5.88
C VAL A 14 13.46 -2.27 4.88
N VAL A 15 12.22 -2.49 5.33
CA VAL A 15 11.13 -2.97 4.46
C VAL A 15 10.69 -1.89 3.48
N GLN A 16 10.62 -0.63 3.91
CA GLN A 16 10.31 0.52 3.04
C GLN A 16 11.34 0.71 1.95
N CYS A 17 12.63 0.63 2.28
CA CYS A 17 13.71 0.76 1.31
C CYS A 17 13.59 -0.28 0.18
N VAL A 18 13.14 -1.50 0.49
CA VAL A 18 12.87 -2.50 -0.54
C VAL A 18 11.74 -2.08 -1.48
N PHE A 19 10.69 -1.43 -0.98
CA PHE A 19 9.60 -0.93 -1.82
C PHE A 19 9.97 0.33 -2.59
N ASP A 20 10.76 1.22 -2.01
CA ASP A 20 11.15 2.49 -2.63
C ASP A 20 12.23 2.29 -3.70
N SER A 21 13.19 1.38 -3.47
CA SER A 21 14.42 1.28 -4.29
C SER A 21 14.86 -0.15 -4.60
N GLY A 22 14.18 -1.16 -4.08
CA GLY A 22 14.53 -2.56 -4.31
C GLY A 22 14.22 -3.02 -5.74
N SER A 23 14.84 -4.14 -6.13
CA SER A 23 14.52 -4.79 -7.40
C SER A 23 13.08 -5.30 -7.41
N ASP A 24 12.49 -5.44 -8.61
CA ASP A 24 11.14 -5.98 -8.74
C ASP A 24 10.99 -7.40 -8.17
N ALA A 25 12.06 -8.20 -8.23
CA ALA A 25 12.11 -9.52 -7.60
C ALA A 25 12.05 -9.42 -6.07
N SER A 26 12.80 -8.49 -5.48
CA SER A 26 12.80 -8.22 -4.04
C SER A 26 11.43 -7.73 -3.57
N VAL A 27 10.81 -6.80 -4.30
CA VAL A 27 9.46 -6.29 -4.00
C VAL A 27 8.44 -7.42 -3.98
N ARG A 28 8.44 -8.28 -5.01
CA ARG A 28 7.53 -9.43 -5.08
C ARG A 28 7.76 -10.43 -3.94
N MET A 29 9.01 -10.67 -3.57
CA MET A 29 9.38 -11.57 -2.48
C MET A 29 8.87 -11.03 -1.13
N VAL A 30 9.17 -9.77 -0.81
CA VAL A 30 8.74 -9.11 0.43
C VAL A 30 7.21 -9.05 0.51
N TYR A 31 6.53 -8.66 -0.58
CA TYR A 31 5.07 -8.66 -0.63
C TYR A 31 4.50 -10.05 -0.35
N ARG A 32 5.01 -11.11 -1.00
CA ARG A 32 4.53 -12.48 -0.79
C ARG A 32 4.69 -12.93 0.66
N GLU A 33 5.81 -12.65 1.31
CA GLU A 33 5.97 -13.02 2.73
C GLU A 33 4.99 -12.26 3.63
N ILE A 34 4.73 -10.96 3.37
CA ILE A 34 3.73 -10.20 4.12
C ILE A 34 2.32 -10.76 3.89
N ALA A 35 1.95 -11.03 2.64
CA ALA A 35 0.63 -11.55 2.27
C ALA A 35 0.38 -12.98 2.77
N ASN A 36 1.42 -13.81 2.83
CA ASN A 36 1.34 -15.17 3.38
C ASN A 36 1.36 -15.22 4.91
N SER A 37 1.64 -14.08 5.58
CA SER A 37 1.51 -13.98 7.03
C SER A 37 0.04 -13.78 7.38
N ASP A 38 -0.44 -14.48 8.42
CA ASP A 38 -1.85 -14.41 8.84
C ASP A 38 -2.27 -12.97 9.16
N GLY A 39 -3.20 -12.43 8.36
CA GLY A 39 -3.65 -11.04 8.44
C GLY A 39 -2.56 -9.99 8.27
N GLY A 40 -1.39 -10.33 7.70
CA GLY A 40 -0.19 -9.51 7.74
C GLY A 40 -0.42 -8.11 7.18
N LEU A 41 -1.09 -8.00 6.03
CA LEU A 41 -1.40 -6.71 5.43
C LEU A 41 -2.36 -5.88 6.29
N GLN A 42 -3.37 -6.51 6.88
CA GLN A 42 -4.36 -5.87 7.75
C GLN A 42 -3.73 -5.34 9.03
N VAL A 43 -2.79 -6.11 9.61
CA VAL A 43 -1.98 -5.67 10.75
C VAL A 43 -1.19 -4.43 10.37
N LEU A 44 -0.49 -4.44 9.24
CA LEU A 44 0.33 -3.29 8.83
C LEU A 44 -0.51 -2.03 8.54
N ILE A 45 -1.71 -2.16 7.97
CA ILE A 45 -2.58 -1.01 7.70
C ILE A 45 -2.93 -0.25 8.99
N LEU A 46 -3.15 -0.97 10.08
CA LEU A 46 -3.59 -0.40 11.36
C LEU A 46 -2.43 -0.06 12.30
N ASP A 47 -1.19 -0.35 11.91
CA ASP A 47 -0.03 -0.20 12.78
C ASP A 47 0.61 1.21 12.68
N PRO A 48 1.07 1.81 13.81
CA PRO A 48 1.77 3.11 13.83
C PRO A 48 2.97 3.25 12.88
N TYR A 49 3.61 2.13 12.52
CA TYR A 49 4.78 2.07 11.66
C TYR A 49 4.47 1.36 10.33
N GLY A 50 3.65 0.31 10.40
CA GLY A 50 3.25 -0.51 9.27
C GLY A 50 2.52 0.27 8.18
N HIS A 51 1.73 1.29 8.53
CA HIS A 51 0.95 2.02 7.54
C HIS A 51 1.86 2.74 6.52
N TYR A 52 3.04 3.19 6.94
CA TYR A 52 4.05 3.74 6.03
C TYR A 52 4.60 2.67 5.07
N VAL A 53 4.78 1.43 5.54
CA VAL A 53 5.22 0.30 4.71
C VAL A 53 4.17 -0.02 3.65
N VAL A 54 2.88 -0.02 4.01
CA VAL A 54 1.77 -0.26 3.07
C VAL A 54 1.69 0.85 2.02
N LYS A 55 1.89 2.11 2.40
CA LYS A 55 1.93 3.23 1.44
C LYS A 55 3.07 3.09 0.44
N ALA A 56 4.27 2.71 0.89
CA ALA A 56 5.41 2.45 0.01
C ALA A 56 5.11 1.29 -0.96
N LEU A 57 4.52 0.21 -0.45
CA LEU A 57 4.05 -0.91 -1.27
C LEU A 57 3.06 -0.45 -2.34
N LEU A 58 2.01 0.30 -1.98
CA LEU A 58 0.98 0.78 -2.92
C LEU A 58 1.60 1.64 -4.04
N ARG A 59 2.50 2.57 -3.69
CA ARG A 59 3.23 3.40 -4.66
C ARG A 59 4.06 2.56 -5.62
N ARG A 60 4.77 1.55 -5.10
CA ARG A 60 5.59 0.67 -5.92
C ARG A 60 4.74 -0.19 -6.86
N LEU A 61 3.63 -0.72 -6.35
CA LEU A 61 2.71 -1.55 -7.13
C LEU A 61 1.94 -0.76 -8.18
N PHE A 62 1.64 0.52 -7.95
CA PHE A 62 1.02 1.37 -8.98
C PHE A 62 1.82 1.35 -10.29
N VAL A 63 3.16 1.31 -10.21
CA VAL A 63 4.07 1.24 -11.37
C VAL A 63 4.36 -0.20 -11.78
N LEU A 64 4.64 -1.08 -10.81
CA LEU A 64 5.14 -2.43 -11.08
C LEU A 64 4.03 -3.43 -11.46
N ASN A 65 2.86 -3.33 -10.82
CA ASN A 65 1.76 -4.28 -10.97
C ASN A 65 0.44 -3.62 -10.54
N SER A 66 -0.15 -2.84 -11.44
CA SER A 66 -1.37 -2.07 -11.20
C SER A 66 -2.55 -2.95 -10.82
N SER A 67 -2.68 -4.16 -11.38
CA SER A 67 -3.74 -5.11 -11.04
C SER A 67 -3.68 -5.52 -9.57
N LEU A 68 -2.48 -5.84 -9.06
CA LEU A 68 -2.29 -6.18 -7.64
C LEU A 68 -2.57 -4.97 -6.74
N MET A 69 -2.13 -3.78 -7.14
CA MET A 69 -2.44 -2.54 -6.43
C MET A 69 -3.95 -2.36 -6.28
N LEU A 70 -4.71 -2.53 -7.37
CA LEU A 70 -6.17 -2.40 -7.37
C LEU A 70 -6.84 -3.41 -6.44
N ILE A 71 -6.38 -4.66 -6.42
CA ILE A 71 -6.88 -5.68 -5.49
C ILE A 71 -6.65 -5.26 -4.03
N ILE A 72 -5.45 -4.78 -3.70
CA ILE A 72 -5.19 -4.29 -2.33
C ILE A 72 -6.07 -3.08 -2.02
N ALA A 73 -6.15 -2.12 -2.94
CA ALA A 73 -6.95 -0.93 -2.74
C ALA A 73 -8.44 -1.25 -2.57
N SER A 74 -9.00 -2.22 -3.30
CA SER A 74 -10.40 -2.64 -3.12
C SER A 74 -10.65 -3.20 -1.72
N THR A 75 -9.74 -4.04 -1.20
CA THR A 75 -9.85 -4.54 0.19
C THR A 75 -9.77 -3.43 1.24
N VAL A 76 -9.02 -2.36 0.96
CA VAL A 76 -8.96 -1.16 1.81
C VAL A 76 -10.28 -0.38 1.74
N PHE A 77 -10.86 -0.23 0.54
CA PHE A 77 -12.14 0.47 0.34
C PHE A 77 -13.34 -0.26 0.95
N GLU A 78 -13.35 -1.60 0.93
CA GLU A 78 -14.37 -2.40 1.62
C GLU A 78 -14.46 -2.09 3.11
N ARG A 79 -13.34 -1.66 3.71
CA ARG A 79 -13.22 -1.30 5.13
C ARG A 79 -13.15 0.21 5.35
N ALA A 80 -13.56 1.02 4.37
CA ALA A 80 -13.35 2.46 4.41
C ALA A 80 -13.96 3.12 5.66
N ALA A 81 -15.18 2.75 6.07
CA ALA A 81 -15.85 3.32 7.23
C ALA A 81 -15.04 3.12 8.53
N ASP A 82 -14.49 1.91 8.73
CA ASP A 82 -13.68 1.60 9.91
C ASP A 82 -12.32 2.31 9.85
N LEU A 83 -11.72 2.37 8.66
CA LEU A 83 -10.41 2.98 8.46
C LEU A 83 -10.45 4.51 8.56
N GLU A 84 -11.58 5.15 8.22
CA GLU A 84 -11.72 6.61 8.30
C GLU A 84 -11.57 7.15 9.72
N ILE A 85 -12.03 6.40 10.72
CA ILE A 85 -11.96 6.78 12.14
C ILE A 85 -10.70 6.26 12.83
N HIS A 86 -9.92 5.39 12.17
CA HIS A 86 -8.72 4.80 12.74
C HIS A 86 -7.50 5.70 12.53
N GLU A 87 -6.73 5.94 13.60
CA GLU A 87 -5.59 6.87 13.62
C GLU A 87 -4.58 6.61 12.48
N PHE A 88 -4.21 5.35 12.24
CA PHE A 88 -3.26 4.98 11.18
C PHE A 88 -3.91 4.55 9.86
N GLY A 89 -5.00 3.78 9.92
CA GLY A 89 -5.70 3.24 8.76
C GLY A 89 -6.17 4.31 7.77
N VAL A 90 -6.60 5.48 8.27
CA VAL A 90 -7.06 6.59 7.44
C VAL A 90 -5.98 7.06 6.46
N HIS A 91 -4.71 6.96 6.83
CA HIS A 91 -3.60 7.38 5.99
C HIS A 91 -3.39 6.46 4.78
N VAL A 92 -3.64 5.16 4.95
CA VAL A 92 -3.60 4.20 3.82
C VAL A 92 -4.80 4.42 2.91
N LEU A 93 -5.99 4.58 3.49
CA LEU A 93 -7.22 4.87 2.73
C LEU A 93 -7.09 6.15 1.88
N ARG A 94 -6.53 7.22 2.46
CA ARG A 94 -6.25 8.47 1.73
C ARG A 94 -5.28 8.24 0.57
N GLU A 95 -4.22 7.46 0.77
CA GLU A 95 -3.28 7.14 -0.30
C GLU A 95 -3.96 6.40 -1.46
N CYS A 96 -4.82 5.42 -1.16
CA CYS A 96 -5.65 4.75 -2.17
C CYS A 96 -6.52 5.76 -2.93
N ARG A 97 -7.22 6.66 -2.23
CA ARG A 97 -8.06 7.70 -2.87
C ARG A 97 -7.27 8.60 -3.82
N LEU A 98 -6.03 8.96 -3.47
CA LEU A 98 -5.17 9.76 -4.35
C LEU A 98 -4.86 9.04 -5.67
N PHE A 99 -4.55 7.75 -5.63
CA PHE A 99 -4.32 6.98 -6.87
C PHE A 99 -5.55 6.94 -7.78
N PHE A 100 -6.73 6.73 -7.22
CA PHE A 100 -7.96 6.74 -8.00
C PHE A 100 -8.23 8.14 -8.57
N SER A 101 -8.07 9.20 -7.78
CA SER A 101 -8.25 10.58 -8.25
C SER A 101 -7.28 10.92 -9.41
N LEU A 102 -6.01 10.52 -9.30
CA LEU A 102 -5.03 10.69 -10.38
C LEU A 102 -5.40 9.92 -11.64
N LEU A 103 -5.92 8.69 -11.49
CA LEU A 103 -6.35 7.86 -12.61
C LEU A 103 -7.57 8.46 -13.33
N TYR A 104 -8.54 8.98 -12.57
CA TYR A 104 -9.67 9.73 -13.13
C TYR A 104 -9.23 11.01 -13.84
N MET A 105 -8.30 11.77 -13.26
CA MET A 105 -7.75 12.96 -13.89
C MET A 105 -7.05 12.62 -15.20
N PHE A 106 -6.27 11.53 -15.24
CA PHE A 106 -5.59 11.06 -16.44
C PHE A 106 -6.59 10.64 -17.53
N LEU A 107 -7.61 9.86 -17.17
CA LEU A 107 -8.69 9.49 -18.11
C LEU A 107 -9.40 10.73 -18.65
N PHE A 108 -9.77 11.68 -17.79
CA PHE A 108 -10.41 12.92 -18.23
C PHE A 108 -9.54 13.67 -19.25
N LEU A 109 -8.24 13.77 -19.00
CA LEU A 109 -7.29 14.47 -19.87
C LEU A 109 -7.11 13.76 -21.23
N VAL A 110 -7.09 12.42 -21.25
CA VAL A 110 -6.96 11.65 -22.49
C VAL A 110 -8.23 11.68 -23.34
N PHE A 111 -9.42 11.68 -22.73
CA PHE A 111 -10.70 11.57 -23.44
C PHE A 111 -11.37 12.91 -23.77
N PHE A 112 -11.05 14.01 -23.08
CA PHE A 112 -11.70 15.31 -23.30
C PHE A 112 -10.82 16.38 -23.95
N LEU A 113 -9.51 16.17 -24.07
CA LEU A 113 -8.58 17.12 -24.71
C LEU A 113 -8.05 16.65 -26.08
N PHE A 114 -8.48 15.48 -26.58
CA PHE A 114 -8.15 14.96 -27.91
C PHE A 114 -9.41 14.62 -28.71
#